data_AF-A0A957L5B6-F1
#
_entry.id   AF-A0A957L5B6-F1
#
_cell.length_a   1.000
_cell.length_b   1.000
_cell.length_c   1.000
_cell.angle_alpha   90.00
_cell.angle_beta   90.00
_cell.angle_gamma   90.00
#
_symmetry.space_group_name_H-M   'P 1'
#
loop_
_entity.id
_entity.type
_entity.pdbx_description
1 polymer ?
#
loop_
_entity_poly.entity_id
_entity_poly.type
_entity_poly.pdbx_seq_one_letter_code
_entity_poly.pdbx_strand_id
1 'polypeptide(L)'
;MFLNQVRQRAFFVGAARGQLVWPILAALVAFLLAWLPPLWGGLLLATLAVVLLVMIRPEAGLLLMLLAGPLGAVESAFLGNSPLDSGQFFFLLTVAAWTGRSLARKRLVIHQTPLNLPFALFIGVGFLSLLWAPSRLLGVLELSKWLEIWLLMQIVLDLGNGDGSGSRRRIWWVTGFLLIAGLSQALWGIWQFGLQGDGPEHFAILGGRFYRAYGSYQQPNPFGGFMHLNAGLALGALLGLLGLCGRAHFAWVGEAWREPGRNFRRLGKRIQLPELVRSLRRCVNEQG
;
A
#
# COMPACT_ATOMS: atom_id res chain seq x y z
N MET A 1 -4.59 53.08 -10.30
CA MET A 1 -4.72 52.49 -11.65
C MET A 1 -3.42 51.83 -12.14
N PHE A 2 -2.23 52.36 -11.83
CA PHE A 2 -0.92 51.82 -12.28
C PHE A 2 -0.52 50.47 -11.64
N LEU A 3 -0.92 50.20 -10.39
CA LEU A 3 -0.57 48.96 -9.67
C LEU A 3 -1.28 47.69 -10.19
N ASN A 4 -2.38 47.83 -10.94
CA ASN A 4 -3.06 46.68 -11.55
C ASN A 4 -2.40 46.20 -12.84
N GLN A 5 -1.69 47.07 -13.57
CA GLN A 5 -1.03 46.71 -14.83
C GLN A 5 0.24 45.88 -14.63
N VAL A 6 1.01 46.15 -13.57
CA VAL A 6 2.24 45.39 -13.26
C VAL A 6 1.91 43.96 -12.84
N ARG A 7 0.80 43.76 -12.11
CA ARG A 7 0.34 42.43 -11.66
C ARG A 7 -0.19 41.57 -12.82
N GLN A 8 -0.78 42.20 -13.85
CA GLN A 8 -1.23 41.47 -15.04
C GLN A 8 -0.07 41.05 -15.95
N ARG A 9 0.96 41.88 -16.14
CA ARG A 9 2.13 41.51 -16.96
C ARG A 9 2.96 40.38 -16.35
N ALA A 10 3.11 40.32 -15.03
CA ALA A 10 3.80 39.22 -14.35
C ALA A 10 3.07 37.86 -14.50
N PHE A 11 1.72 37.88 -14.59
CA PHE A 11 0.92 36.68 -14.79
C PHE A 11 1.07 36.09 -16.20
N PHE A 12 1.18 36.95 -17.23
CA PHE A 12 1.38 36.51 -18.61
C PHE A 12 2.80 35.97 -18.89
N VAL A 13 3.84 36.55 -18.28
CA VAL A 13 5.22 36.06 -18.45
C VAL A 13 5.47 34.73 -17.72
N GLY A 14 4.78 34.49 -16.60
CA GLY A 14 4.78 33.19 -15.92
C GLY A 14 4.04 32.09 -16.70
N ALA A 15 2.93 32.43 -17.35
CA ALA A 15 2.15 31.50 -18.17
C ALA A 15 2.88 31.07 -19.46
N ALA A 16 3.62 31.98 -20.11
CA ALA A 16 4.33 31.71 -21.35
C ALA A 16 5.52 30.72 -21.18
N ARG A 17 6.21 30.74 -20.03
CA ARG A 17 7.31 29.78 -19.74
C ARG A 17 6.82 28.35 -19.53
N GLY A 18 5.62 28.16 -18.98
CA GLY A 18 5.01 26.84 -18.80
C GLY A 18 4.46 26.23 -20.11
N GLN A 19 4.14 27.06 -21.10
CA GLN A 19 3.54 26.62 -22.37
C GLN A 19 4.55 25.99 -23.34
N LEU A 20 5.84 26.34 -23.25
CA LEU A 20 6.89 25.75 -24.11
C LEU A 20 7.40 24.39 -23.63
N VAL A 21 7.17 24.03 -22.36
CA VAL A 21 7.66 22.76 -21.79
C VAL A 21 6.96 21.55 -22.41
N TRP A 22 5.63 21.64 -22.59
CA TRP A 22 4.82 20.58 -23.16
C TRP A 22 5.17 20.22 -24.62
N PRO A 23 5.30 21.18 -25.57
CA PRO A 23 5.71 20.86 -26.93
C PRO A 23 7.14 20.32 -27.01
N ILE A 24 8.06 20.78 -26.14
CA ILE A 24 9.43 20.24 -26.08
C ILE A 24 9.41 18.78 -25.61
N LEU A 25 8.67 18.47 -24.53
CA LEU A 25 8.49 17.09 -24.06
C LEU A 25 7.83 16.20 -25.12
N ALA A 26 6.79 16.70 -25.79
CA ALA A 26 6.12 15.96 -26.84
C ALA A 26 7.06 15.68 -28.03
N ALA A 27 7.87 16.67 -28.44
CA ALA A 27 8.86 16.51 -29.50
C ALA A 27 9.96 15.52 -29.13
N LEU A 28 10.44 15.54 -27.88
CA LEU A 28 11.42 14.57 -27.37
C LEU A 28 10.86 13.15 -27.38
N VAL A 29 9.62 12.95 -26.91
CA VAL A 29 8.95 11.65 -26.93
C VAL A 29 8.75 11.18 -28.36
N ALA A 30 8.28 12.05 -29.26
CA ALA A 30 8.11 11.71 -30.67
C ALA A 30 9.44 11.35 -31.36
N PHE A 31 10.50 12.08 -31.08
CA PHE A 31 11.85 11.79 -31.59
C PHE A 31 12.37 10.43 -31.10
N LEU A 32 12.23 10.14 -29.80
CA LEU A 32 12.56 8.84 -29.24
C LEU A 32 11.76 7.71 -29.94
N LEU A 33 10.45 7.87 -30.06
CA LEU A 33 9.60 6.87 -30.71
C LEU A 33 9.95 6.61 -32.18
N ALA A 34 10.44 7.62 -32.90
CA ALA A 34 10.88 7.46 -34.28
C ALA A 34 12.16 6.62 -34.42
N TRP A 35 12.97 6.53 -33.35
CA TRP A 35 14.25 5.81 -33.34
C TRP A 35 14.18 4.43 -32.68
N LEU A 36 13.17 4.17 -31.86
CA LEU A 36 13.01 2.92 -31.14
C LEU A 36 12.32 1.86 -32.02
N PRO A 37 12.76 0.58 -31.98
CA PRO A 37 12.01 -0.51 -32.58
C PRO A 37 10.56 -0.55 -32.02
N PRO A 38 9.55 -0.97 -32.80
CA PRO A 38 8.15 -0.84 -32.43
C PRO A 38 7.79 -1.43 -31.05
N LEU A 39 8.41 -2.56 -30.68
CA LEU A 39 8.22 -3.17 -29.37
C LEU A 39 8.64 -2.21 -28.23
N TRP A 40 9.83 -1.63 -28.33
CA TRP A 40 10.36 -0.72 -27.32
C TRP A 40 9.63 0.63 -27.29
N GLY A 41 9.21 1.12 -28.45
CA GLY A 41 8.34 2.31 -28.53
C GLY A 41 6.98 2.07 -27.86
N GLY A 42 6.39 0.88 -28.07
CA GLY A 42 5.17 0.46 -27.40
C GLY A 42 5.34 0.35 -25.87
N LEU A 43 6.43 -0.24 -25.40
CA LEU A 43 6.75 -0.33 -23.96
C LEU A 43 6.92 1.07 -23.34
N LEU A 44 7.65 1.97 -23.99
CA LEU A 44 7.83 3.35 -23.53
C LEU A 44 6.47 4.06 -23.36
N LEU A 45 5.59 3.94 -24.36
CA LEU A 45 4.25 4.52 -24.30
C LEU A 45 3.41 3.91 -23.18
N ALA A 46 3.46 2.59 -22.99
CA ALA A 46 2.75 1.90 -21.93
C ALA A 46 3.25 2.37 -20.54
N THR A 47 4.56 2.43 -20.33
CA THR A 47 5.17 2.94 -19.09
C THR A 47 4.77 4.38 -18.83
N LEU A 48 4.82 5.25 -19.84
CA LEU A 48 4.42 6.65 -19.70
C LEU A 48 2.93 6.76 -19.35
N ALA A 49 2.07 5.98 -20.00
CA ALA A 49 0.64 5.95 -19.71
C ALA A 49 0.37 5.52 -18.27
N VAL A 50 1.10 4.50 -17.76
CA VAL A 50 1.01 4.06 -16.36
C VAL A 50 1.48 5.17 -15.42
N VAL A 51 2.62 5.81 -15.70
CA VAL A 51 3.14 6.90 -14.87
C VAL A 51 2.14 8.05 -14.79
N LEU A 52 1.59 8.46 -15.92
CA LEU A 52 0.56 9.50 -15.98
C LEU A 52 -0.71 9.08 -15.24
N LEU A 53 -1.15 7.83 -15.38
CA LEU A 53 -2.30 7.29 -14.65
C LEU A 53 -2.08 7.38 -13.14
N VAL A 54 -0.90 7.00 -12.63
CA VAL A 54 -0.57 7.11 -11.20
C VAL A 54 -0.53 8.57 -10.74
N MET A 55 0.06 9.46 -11.55
CA MET A 55 0.09 10.89 -11.22
C MET A 55 -1.30 11.53 -11.15
N ILE A 56 -2.21 11.11 -12.04
CA ILE A 56 -3.61 11.57 -12.05
C ILE A 56 -4.39 10.91 -10.90
N ARG A 57 -4.15 9.61 -10.68
CA ARG A 57 -4.84 8.75 -9.73
C ARG A 57 -3.82 7.99 -8.87
N PRO A 58 -3.37 8.58 -7.74
CA PRO A 58 -2.40 7.94 -6.86
C PRO A 58 -2.83 6.53 -6.42
N GLU A 59 -4.14 6.28 -6.32
CA GLU A 59 -4.65 4.95 -6.02
C GLU A 59 -4.20 3.87 -7.01
N ALA A 60 -4.01 4.20 -8.30
CA ALA A 60 -3.56 3.23 -9.29
C ALA A 60 -2.14 2.74 -8.99
N GLY A 61 -1.26 3.62 -8.49
CA GLY A 61 0.10 3.25 -8.11
C GLY A 61 0.11 2.32 -6.91
N LEU A 62 -0.78 2.55 -5.94
CA LEU A 62 -0.97 1.64 -4.81
C LEU A 62 -1.44 0.25 -5.27
N LEU A 63 -2.41 0.17 -6.19
CA LEU A 63 -2.88 -1.11 -6.71
C LEU A 63 -1.79 -1.87 -7.48
N LEU A 64 -1.00 -1.16 -8.29
CA LEU A 64 0.12 -1.75 -9.02
C LEU A 64 1.23 -2.22 -8.08
N MET A 65 1.56 -1.42 -7.06
CA MET A 65 2.51 -1.77 -6.01
C MET A 65 2.12 -3.08 -5.31
N LEU A 66 0.83 -3.28 -5.01
CA LEU A 66 0.36 -4.50 -4.33
C LEU A 66 0.60 -5.77 -5.16
N LEU A 67 0.53 -5.66 -6.50
CA LEU A 67 0.79 -6.77 -7.41
C LEU A 67 2.29 -6.97 -7.67
N ALA A 68 3.03 -5.87 -7.76
CA ALA A 68 4.45 -5.83 -8.09
C ALA A 68 5.35 -6.19 -6.89
N GLY A 69 4.98 -5.76 -5.68
CA GLY A 69 5.79 -5.93 -4.46
C GLY A 69 6.25 -7.38 -4.19
N PRO A 70 5.39 -8.40 -4.30
CA PRO A 70 5.81 -9.79 -4.12
C PRO A 70 6.94 -10.24 -5.08
N LEU A 71 7.07 -9.61 -6.25
CA LEU A 71 8.04 -9.97 -7.28
C LEU A 71 9.46 -9.49 -6.99
N GLY A 72 9.67 -8.59 -6.02
CA GLY A 72 10.97 -7.94 -5.80
C GLY A 72 12.14 -8.92 -5.57
N ALA A 73 11.90 -10.06 -4.93
CA ALA A 73 12.93 -11.09 -4.73
C ALA A 73 13.28 -11.84 -6.04
N VAL A 74 12.28 -12.11 -6.88
CA VAL A 74 12.49 -12.65 -8.24
C VAL A 74 13.24 -11.64 -9.10
N GLU A 75 12.86 -10.36 -9.05
CA GLU A 75 13.55 -9.29 -9.78
C GLU A 75 15.01 -9.18 -9.35
N SER A 76 15.28 -9.23 -8.05
CA SER A 76 16.65 -9.21 -7.52
C SER A 76 17.48 -10.40 -7.99
N ALA A 77 16.86 -11.57 -8.14
CA ALA A 77 17.53 -12.78 -8.63
C ALA A 77 17.90 -12.68 -10.12
N PHE A 78 17.07 -12.03 -10.95
CA PHE A 78 17.31 -11.91 -12.39
C PHE A 78 18.09 -10.65 -12.80
N LEU A 79 17.84 -9.53 -12.14
CA LEU A 79 18.35 -8.20 -12.49
C LEU A 79 19.52 -7.76 -11.59
N GLY A 80 19.83 -8.55 -10.55
CA GLY A 80 20.79 -8.22 -9.51
C GLY A 80 20.18 -7.44 -8.35
N ASN A 81 20.93 -7.33 -7.26
CA ASN A 81 20.49 -6.65 -6.04
C ASN A 81 20.40 -5.14 -6.26
N SER A 82 19.26 -4.66 -6.74
CA SER A 82 18.90 -3.25 -6.80
C SER A 82 18.14 -2.85 -5.53
N PRO A 83 18.42 -1.68 -4.94
CA PRO A 83 17.58 -1.14 -3.86
C PRO A 83 16.19 -0.69 -4.34
N LEU A 84 15.98 -0.63 -5.67
CA LEU A 84 14.74 -0.23 -6.30
C LEU A 84 14.22 -1.39 -7.17
N ASP A 85 13.28 -2.15 -6.60
CA ASP A 85 12.44 -3.09 -7.35
C ASP A 85 11.18 -2.40 -7.88
N SER A 86 10.38 -3.13 -8.67
CA SER A 86 9.15 -2.60 -9.26
C SER A 86 8.10 -2.19 -8.23
N GLY A 87 8.00 -2.90 -7.10
CA GLY A 87 7.14 -2.54 -5.98
C GLY A 87 7.52 -1.20 -5.38
N GLN A 88 8.82 -1.03 -5.12
CA GLN A 88 9.40 0.20 -4.60
C GLN A 88 9.25 1.37 -5.58
N PHE A 89 9.40 1.11 -6.88
CA PHE A 89 9.14 2.11 -7.91
C PHE A 89 7.69 2.62 -7.85
N PHE A 90 6.70 1.72 -7.84
CA PHE A 90 5.29 2.11 -7.75
C PHE A 90 4.95 2.77 -6.41
N PHE A 91 5.59 2.34 -5.31
CA PHE A 91 5.46 3.00 -4.01
C PHE A 91 5.93 4.46 -4.08
N LEU A 92 7.16 4.71 -4.53
CA LEU A 92 7.72 6.06 -4.65
C LEU A 92 6.89 6.93 -5.59
N LEU A 93 6.43 6.37 -6.70
CA LEU A 93 5.57 7.05 -7.65
C LEU A 93 4.22 7.44 -7.02
N THR A 94 3.66 6.55 -6.20
CA THR A 94 2.42 6.81 -5.43
C THR A 94 2.64 7.92 -4.40
N VAL A 95 3.75 7.89 -3.66
CA VAL A 95 4.09 8.94 -2.68
C VAL A 95 4.26 10.30 -3.38
N ALA A 96 4.94 10.33 -4.53
CA ALA A 96 5.11 11.54 -5.32
C ALA A 96 3.78 12.09 -5.83
N ALA A 97 2.93 11.22 -6.40
CA ALA A 97 1.60 11.60 -6.89
C ALA A 97 0.68 12.09 -5.77
N TRP A 98 0.65 11.37 -4.65
CA TRP A 98 -0.14 11.72 -3.47
C TRP A 98 0.30 13.04 -2.85
N THR A 99 1.61 13.23 -2.67
CA THR A 99 2.18 14.48 -2.13
C THR A 99 1.92 15.65 -3.08
N GLY A 100 2.20 15.48 -4.38
CA GLY A 100 1.97 16.52 -5.38
C GLY A 100 0.51 16.94 -5.44
N ARG A 101 -0.42 15.98 -5.40
CA ARG A 101 -1.86 16.24 -5.34
C ARG A 101 -2.27 16.95 -4.04
N SER A 102 -1.74 16.52 -2.90
CA SER A 102 -2.02 17.12 -1.60
C SER A 102 -1.54 18.57 -1.52
N LEU A 103 -0.33 18.85 -2.02
CA LEU A 103 0.23 20.19 -2.10
C LEU A 103 -0.55 21.08 -3.07
N ALA A 104 -0.90 20.58 -4.26
CA ALA A 104 -1.69 21.30 -5.25
C ALA A 104 -3.08 21.69 -4.70
N ARG A 105 -3.67 20.83 -3.85
CA ARG A 105 -4.94 21.08 -3.16
C ARG A 105 -4.79 21.83 -1.84
N LYS A 106 -3.55 22.16 -1.43
CA LYS A 106 -3.21 22.76 -0.12
C LYS A 106 -3.80 21.99 1.06
N ARG A 107 -3.88 20.67 0.95
CA ARG A 107 -4.43 19.76 1.94
C ARG A 107 -3.50 18.57 2.09
N LEU A 108 -2.41 18.76 2.82
CA LEU A 108 -1.57 17.67 3.29
C LEU A 108 -2.00 17.33 4.72
N VAL A 109 -2.82 16.30 4.87
CA VAL A 109 -3.35 15.89 6.17
C VAL A 109 -2.59 14.67 6.67
N ILE A 110 -1.89 14.86 7.80
CA ILE A 110 -1.35 13.74 8.57
C ILE A 110 -2.44 13.27 9.50
N HIS A 111 -3.03 12.12 9.18
CA HIS A 111 -4.04 11.48 10.00
C HIS A 111 -3.44 11.07 11.33
N GLN A 112 -4.07 11.50 12.43
CA GLN A 112 -3.68 11.13 13.77
C GLN A 112 -4.28 9.78 14.10
N THR A 113 -3.42 8.78 14.24
CA THR A 113 -3.82 7.45 14.70
C THR A 113 -3.08 7.10 15.99
N PRO A 114 -3.65 6.21 16.81
CA PRO A 114 -2.97 5.67 17.97
C PRO A 114 -1.64 4.98 17.65
N LEU A 115 -1.48 4.52 16.40
CA LEU A 115 -0.26 3.88 15.92
C LEU A 115 0.85 4.89 15.61
N ASN A 116 0.53 6.18 15.44
CA ASN A 116 1.55 7.19 15.13
C ASN A 116 2.58 7.33 16.26
N LEU A 117 2.15 7.30 17.52
CA LEU A 117 3.05 7.41 18.66
C LEU A 117 4.01 6.21 18.77
N PRO A 118 3.55 4.95 18.81
CA PRO A 118 4.48 3.81 18.84
C PRO A 118 5.36 3.75 17.60
N PHE A 119 4.86 4.11 16.40
CA PHE A 119 5.73 4.24 15.21
C PHE A 119 6.80 5.32 15.39
N ALA A 120 6.45 6.50 15.88
CA ALA A 120 7.39 7.59 16.09
C ALA A 120 8.43 7.23 17.16
N LEU A 121 8.02 6.57 18.25
CA LEU A 121 8.93 6.06 19.28
C LEU A 121 9.86 4.99 18.70
N PHE A 122 9.33 4.04 17.94
CA PHE A 122 10.12 2.99 17.31
C PHE A 122 11.15 3.56 16.34
N ILE A 123 10.74 4.46 15.44
CA ILE A 123 11.65 5.15 14.51
C ILE A 123 12.66 6.00 15.27
N GLY A 124 12.24 6.73 16.31
CA GLY A 124 13.12 7.58 17.12
C GLY A 124 14.19 6.77 17.86
N VAL A 125 13.80 5.67 18.51
CA VAL A 125 14.74 4.74 19.15
C VAL A 125 15.67 4.10 18.12
N GLY A 126 15.13 3.69 16.97
CA GLY A 126 15.92 3.14 15.87
C GLY A 126 16.93 4.15 15.31
N PHE A 127 16.57 5.43 15.20
CA PHE A 127 17.48 6.49 14.78
C PHE A 127 18.61 6.69 15.80
N LEU A 128 18.29 6.68 17.11
CA LEU A 128 19.30 6.76 18.16
C LEU A 128 20.22 5.55 18.18
N SER A 129 19.72 4.35 17.87
CA SER A 129 20.54 3.13 17.82
C SER A 129 21.57 3.15 16.69
N LEU A 130 21.37 3.98 15.65
CA LEU A 130 22.36 4.19 14.58
C LEU A 130 23.72 4.69 15.11
N LEU A 131 23.74 5.37 16.26
CA LEU A 131 24.97 5.86 16.89
C LEU A 131 25.94 4.72 17.24
N TRP A 132 25.41 3.53 17.55
CA TRP A 132 26.17 2.32 17.89
C TRP A 132 25.98 1.20 16.87
N ALA A 133 25.38 1.47 15.70
CA ALA A 133 25.13 0.44 14.70
C ALA A 133 26.45 -0.02 14.04
N PRO A 134 26.65 -1.34 13.87
CA PRO A 134 27.81 -1.88 13.13
C PRO A 134 27.89 -1.38 11.69
N SER A 135 26.74 -1.14 11.06
CA SER A 135 26.64 -0.48 9.75
C SER A 135 25.51 0.54 9.78
N ARG A 136 25.88 1.82 9.74
CA ARG A 136 24.92 2.93 9.73
C ARG A 136 24.08 2.95 8.47
N LEU A 137 24.69 2.64 7.31
CA LEU A 137 23.98 2.62 6.03
C LEU A 137 22.89 1.55 6.03
N LEU A 138 23.20 0.33 6.45
CA LEU A 138 22.19 -0.74 6.57
C LEU A 138 21.10 -0.36 7.57
N GLY A 139 21.47 0.24 8.71
CA GLY A 139 20.50 0.75 9.68
C GLY A 139 19.55 1.79 9.09
N VAL A 140 20.06 2.75 8.31
CA VAL A 140 19.25 3.76 7.62
C VAL A 140 18.31 3.11 6.60
N LEU A 141 18.78 2.13 5.83
CA LEU A 141 17.94 1.40 4.87
C LEU A 141 16.82 0.62 5.58
N GLU A 142 17.11 -0.02 6.71
CA GLU A 142 16.08 -0.68 7.50
C GLU A 142 15.07 0.30 8.10
N LEU A 143 15.51 1.44 8.65
CA LEU A 143 14.60 2.48 9.16
C LEU A 143 13.75 3.10 8.04
N SER A 144 14.30 3.17 6.82
CA SER A 144 13.56 3.68 5.67
C SER A 144 12.34 2.82 5.37
N LYS A 145 12.44 1.48 5.44
CA LYS A 145 11.29 0.57 5.27
C LYS A 145 10.17 0.84 6.28
N TRP A 146 10.53 1.18 7.52
CA TRP A 146 9.55 1.50 8.56
C TRP A 146 8.86 2.85 8.31
N LEU A 147 9.62 3.82 7.81
CA LEU A 147 9.05 5.09 7.36
C LEU A 147 8.10 4.89 6.17
N GLU A 148 8.44 3.99 5.24
CA GLU A 148 7.59 3.63 4.10
C GLU A 148 6.27 3.00 4.55
N ILE A 149 6.29 2.08 5.52
CA ILE A 149 5.07 1.50 6.10
C ILE A 149 4.19 2.59 6.73
N TRP A 150 4.80 3.53 7.46
CA TRP A 150 4.06 4.65 8.04
C TRP A 150 3.45 5.55 6.95
N LEU A 151 4.21 5.90 5.90
CA LEU A 151 3.70 6.68 4.77
C LEU A 151 2.57 5.95 4.05
N LEU A 152 2.71 4.65 3.81
CA LEU A 152 1.68 3.82 3.20
C LEU A 152 0.38 3.84 4.02
N MET A 153 0.50 3.73 5.35
CA MET A 153 -0.64 3.86 6.26
C MET A 153 -1.33 5.22 6.09
N GLN A 154 -0.57 6.32 6.04
CA GLN A 154 -1.15 7.66 5.87
C GLN A 154 -1.86 7.82 4.52
N ILE A 155 -1.31 7.26 3.44
CA ILE A 155 -1.92 7.26 2.10
C ILE A 155 -3.24 6.48 2.11
N VAL A 156 -3.26 5.28 2.70
CA VAL A 156 -4.47 4.45 2.79
C VAL A 156 -5.55 5.13 3.64
N LEU A 157 -5.18 5.77 4.74
CA LEU A 157 -6.10 6.54 5.58
C LEU A 157 -6.69 7.74 4.82
N ASP A 158 -5.87 8.48 4.08
CA ASP A 158 -6.34 9.61 3.27
C ASP A 158 -7.29 9.15 2.15
N LEU A 159 -6.99 8.02 1.50
CA LEU A 159 -7.89 7.41 0.51
C LEU A 159 -9.26 7.06 1.12
N GLY A 160 -9.26 6.55 2.37
CA GLY A 160 -10.45 6.17 3.13
C GLY A 160 -11.22 7.33 3.78
N ASN A 161 -10.56 8.45 4.08
CA ASN A 161 -11.19 9.62 4.69
C ASN A 161 -11.59 10.71 3.68
N GLY A 162 -11.25 10.55 2.39
CA GLY A 162 -11.58 11.55 1.37
C GLY A 162 -13.09 11.81 1.22
N ASP A 163 -13.44 13.08 1.02
CA ASP A 163 -14.80 13.65 1.11
C ASP A 163 -15.79 13.26 -0.03
N GLY A 164 -15.85 11.99 -0.46
CA GLY A 164 -16.75 11.58 -1.55
C GLY A 164 -17.22 10.13 -1.48
N SER A 165 -18.32 9.83 -2.19
CA SER A 165 -18.93 8.49 -2.30
C SER A 165 -17.97 7.41 -2.81
N GLY A 166 -16.88 7.81 -3.47
CA GLY A 166 -15.83 6.92 -3.96
C GLY A 166 -14.87 6.37 -2.89
N SER A 167 -14.87 6.89 -1.66
CA SER A 167 -13.92 6.47 -0.63
C SER A 167 -14.01 4.97 -0.30
N ARG A 168 -15.20 4.49 0.06
CA ARG A 168 -15.45 3.07 0.36
C ARG A 168 -15.07 2.17 -0.82
N ARG A 169 -15.40 2.59 -2.04
CA ARG A 169 -15.03 1.87 -3.26
C ARG A 169 -13.51 1.74 -3.41
N ARG A 170 -12.74 2.80 -3.13
CA ARG A 170 -11.27 2.74 -3.21
C ARG A 170 -10.67 1.79 -2.19
N ILE A 171 -11.17 1.77 -0.96
CA ILE A 171 -10.73 0.78 0.04
C ILE A 171 -11.05 -0.64 -0.41
N TRP A 172 -12.22 -0.89 -0.99
CA TRP A 172 -12.54 -2.19 -1.59
C TRP A 172 -11.61 -2.57 -2.74
N TRP A 173 -11.19 -1.62 -3.58
CA TRP A 173 -10.18 -1.89 -4.62
C TRP A 173 -8.83 -2.29 -4.01
N VAL A 174 -8.36 -1.56 -3.00
CA VAL A 174 -7.10 -1.88 -2.30
C VAL A 174 -7.17 -3.26 -1.67
N THR A 175 -8.25 -3.56 -0.93
CA THR A 175 -8.47 -4.89 -0.35
C THR A 175 -8.53 -5.97 -1.43
N GLY A 176 -9.31 -5.74 -2.50
CA GLY A 176 -9.45 -6.70 -3.59
C GLY A 176 -8.12 -7.01 -4.29
N PHE A 177 -7.31 -5.98 -4.58
CA PHE A 177 -5.99 -6.18 -5.20
C PHE A 177 -4.99 -6.86 -4.25
N LEU A 178 -5.03 -6.55 -2.95
CA LEU A 178 -4.20 -7.24 -1.97
C LEU A 178 -4.58 -8.73 -1.86
N LEU A 179 -5.87 -9.06 -1.94
CA LEU A 179 -6.35 -10.44 -2.00
C LEU A 179 -5.99 -11.14 -3.32
N ILE A 180 -6.04 -10.42 -4.45
CA ILE A 180 -5.58 -10.95 -5.75
C ILE A 180 -4.08 -11.24 -5.71
N ALA A 181 -3.28 -10.35 -5.12
CA ALA A 181 -1.85 -10.60 -4.90
C ALA A 181 -1.62 -11.80 -3.97
N GLY A 182 -2.41 -11.93 -2.90
CA GLY A 182 -2.39 -13.11 -2.03
C GLY A 182 -2.71 -14.39 -2.79
N LEU A 183 -3.78 -14.39 -3.59
CA LEU A 183 -4.21 -15.54 -4.37
C LEU A 183 -3.18 -15.92 -5.43
N SER A 184 -2.57 -14.96 -6.14
CA SER A 184 -1.54 -15.26 -7.13
C SER A 184 -0.32 -15.92 -6.49
N GLN A 185 0.13 -15.43 -5.33
CA GLN A 185 1.22 -16.05 -4.58
C GLN A 185 0.84 -17.42 -4.01
N ALA A 186 -0.41 -17.61 -3.55
CA ALA A 186 -0.89 -18.90 -3.07
C ALA A 186 -0.90 -19.94 -4.19
N LEU A 187 -1.42 -19.60 -5.37
CA LEU A 187 -1.43 -20.47 -6.55
C LEU A 187 0.00 -20.84 -6.98
N TRP A 188 0.89 -19.84 -7.00
CA TRP A 188 2.31 -20.06 -7.27
C TRP A 188 2.95 -21.01 -6.24
N GLY A 189 2.69 -20.80 -4.95
CA GLY A 189 3.19 -21.65 -3.88
C GLY A 189 2.67 -23.09 -3.93
N ILE A 190 1.39 -23.30 -4.30
CA ILE A 190 0.81 -24.63 -4.52
C ILE A 190 1.51 -25.35 -5.67
N TRP A 191 1.77 -24.63 -6.77
CA TRP A 191 2.55 -25.15 -7.88
C TRP A 191 3.97 -25.54 -7.46
N GLN A 192 4.68 -24.68 -6.71
CA GLN A 192 6.02 -24.99 -6.18
C GLN A 192 6.02 -26.21 -5.25
N PHE A 193 5.00 -26.32 -4.39
CA PHE A 193 4.92 -27.42 -3.43
C PHE A 193 4.77 -28.77 -4.12
N GLY A 194 3.85 -28.88 -5.09
CA GLY A 194 3.39 -30.18 -5.61
C GLY A 194 3.64 -30.47 -7.09
N LEU A 195 3.90 -29.47 -7.93
CA LEU A 195 3.97 -29.63 -9.39
C LEU A 195 5.33 -29.26 -9.98
N GLN A 196 6.14 -28.44 -9.30
CA GLN A 196 7.44 -28.00 -9.79
C GLN A 196 8.42 -29.18 -9.96
N GLY A 197 8.35 -30.19 -9.08
CA GLY A 197 9.15 -31.41 -9.17
C GLY A 197 10.59 -31.27 -8.68
N ASP A 198 11.15 -30.06 -8.69
CA ASP A 198 12.48 -29.73 -8.18
C ASP A 198 12.50 -28.39 -7.40
N GLY A 199 13.59 -28.14 -6.68
CA GLY A 199 13.74 -26.93 -5.88
C GLY A 199 15.02 -26.94 -5.06
N PRO A 200 15.30 -25.86 -4.31
CA PRO A 200 16.46 -25.80 -3.44
C PRO A 200 16.45 -26.94 -2.41
N GLU A 201 17.56 -27.68 -2.27
CA GLU A 201 17.65 -28.86 -1.40
C GLU A 201 17.25 -28.56 0.05
N HIS A 202 17.59 -27.37 0.54
CA HIS A 202 17.25 -26.93 1.90
C HIS A 202 15.76 -26.58 2.08
N PHE A 203 14.96 -26.58 1.00
CA PHE A 203 13.50 -26.49 1.05
C PHE A 203 12.83 -27.86 0.86
N ALA A 204 13.58 -28.91 0.56
CA ALA A 204 13.05 -30.25 0.42
C ALA A 204 12.42 -30.74 1.73
N ILE A 205 11.26 -31.36 1.60
CA ILE A 205 10.52 -31.99 2.69
C ILE A 205 10.10 -33.38 2.24
N LEU A 206 9.83 -34.26 3.21
CA LEU A 206 9.43 -35.65 2.96
C LEU A 206 10.41 -36.38 2.01
N GLY A 207 11.72 -36.20 2.25
CA GLY A 207 12.78 -36.87 1.48
C GLY A 207 12.92 -36.39 0.03
N GLY A 208 12.62 -35.12 -0.26
CA GLY A 208 12.74 -34.55 -1.62
C GLY A 208 11.49 -34.71 -2.48
N ARG A 209 10.41 -35.29 -1.94
CA ARG A 209 9.14 -35.47 -2.66
C ARG A 209 8.38 -34.16 -2.86
N PHE A 210 8.47 -33.25 -1.89
CA PHE A 210 7.85 -31.92 -1.97
C PHE A 210 8.87 -30.86 -1.52
N TYR A 211 8.58 -29.61 -1.86
CA TYR A 211 9.38 -28.46 -1.43
C TYR A 211 8.51 -27.49 -0.64
N ARG A 212 9.07 -26.84 0.38
CA ARG A 212 8.37 -25.75 1.08
C ARG A 212 8.01 -24.67 0.07
N ALA A 213 6.74 -24.27 0.01
CA ALA A 213 6.32 -23.15 -0.82
C ALA A 213 7.03 -21.85 -0.40
N TYR A 214 7.49 -21.07 -1.37
CA TYR A 214 8.21 -19.81 -1.13
C TYR A 214 7.74 -18.65 -2.03
N GLY A 215 6.72 -18.88 -2.87
CA GLY A 215 6.16 -17.89 -3.78
C GLY A 215 7.22 -17.23 -4.67
N SER A 216 6.95 -16.00 -5.07
CA SER A 216 7.94 -15.12 -5.70
C SER A 216 8.91 -14.46 -4.70
N TYR A 217 8.77 -14.73 -3.41
CA TYR A 217 9.67 -14.20 -2.36
C TYR A 217 11.03 -14.90 -2.31
N GLN A 218 11.20 -16.02 -3.03
CA GLN A 218 12.42 -16.84 -3.02
C GLN A 218 12.81 -17.38 -1.62
N GLN A 219 11.93 -17.23 -0.63
CA GLN A 219 12.13 -17.67 0.75
C GLN A 219 10.80 -18.10 1.40
N PRO A 220 10.75 -19.27 2.07
CA PRO A 220 9.52 -19.77 2.70
C PRO A 220 8.96 -18.90 3.81
N ASN A 221 9.83 -18.19 4.55
CA ASN A 221 9.41 -17.42 5.73
C ASN A 221 8.64 -16.13 5.34
N PRO A 222 9.18 -15.23 4.47
CA PRO A 222 8.41 -14.09 3.97
C PRO A 222 7.12 -14.50 3.28
N PHE A 223 7.14 -15.58 2.49
CA PHE A 223 5.95 -16.13 1.85
C PHE A 223 4.87 -16.54 2.87
N GLY A 224 5.24 -17.33 3.89
CA GLY A 224 4.31 -17.75 4.94
C GLY A 224 3.73 -16.57 5.73
N GLY A 225 4.57 -15.56 6.02
CA GLY A 225 4.13 -14.31 6.66
C GLY A 225 3.11 -13.55 5.82
N PHE A 226 3.38 -13.38 4.51
CA PHE A 226 2.45 -12.72 3.60
C PHE A 226 1.13 -13.49 3.48
N MET A 227 1.16 -14.82 3.36
CA MET A 227 -0.04 -15.67 3.32
C MET A 227 -0.87 -15.56 4.60
N HIS A 228 -0.24 -15.51 5.77
CA HIS A 228 -0.94 -15.39 7.05
C HIS A 228 -1.69 -14.05 7.15
N LEU A 229 -1.03 -12.94 6.78
CA LEU A 229 -1.65 -11.62 6.75
C LEU A 229 -2.80 -11.55 5.74
N ASN A 230 -2.62 -12.12 4.56
CA ASN A 230 -3.65 -12.15 3.52
C ASN A 230 -4.85 -13.00 3.94
N ALA A 231 -4.63 -14.17 4.54
CA ALA A 231 -5.70 -15.04 5.05
C ALA A 231 -6.50 -14.36 6.17
N GLY A 232 -5.84 -13.68 7.11
CA GLY A 232 -6.50 -12.90 8.15
C GLY A 232 -7.37 -11.78 7.58
N LEU A 233 -6.86 -11.06 6.57
CA LEU A 233 -7.63 -10.04 5.86
C LEU A 233 -8.83 -10.64 5.11
N ALA A 234 -8.63 -11.75 4.40
CA ALA A 234 -9.68 -12.44 3.65
C ALA A 234 -10.82 -12.89 4.57
N LEU A 235 -10.47 -13.50 5.71
CA LEU A 235 -11.42 -13.91 6.72
C LEU A 235 -12.19 -12.70 7.28
N GLY A 236 -11.49 -11.62 7.62
CA GLY A 236 -12.11 -10.39 8.11
C GLY A 236 -13.08 -9.77 7.08
N ALA A 237 -12.69 -9.73 5.81
CA ALA A 237 -13.53 -9.26 4.72
C ALA A 237 -14.77 -10.15 4.53
N LEU A 238 -14.60 -11.48 4.56
CA LEU A 238 -15.70 -12.45 4.46
C LEU A 238 -16.69 -12.30 5.62
N LEU A 239 -16.20 -12.27 6.87
CA LEU A 239 -17.05 -12.08 8.05
C LEU A 239 -17.79 -10.73 8.02
N GLY A 240 -17.14 -9.69 7.48
CA GLY A 240 -17.76 -8.39 7.23
C GLY A 240 -18.89 -8.45 6.20
N LEU A 241 -18.68 -9.17 5.09
CA LEU A 241 -19.69 -9.38 4.04
C LEU A 241 -20.87 -10.23 4.53
N LEU A 242 -20.60 -11.27 5.33
CA LEU A 242 -21.63 -12.11 5.95
C LEU A 242 -22.39 -11.41 7.09
N GLY A 243 -22.03 -10.16 7.42
CA GLY A 243 -22.65 -9.41 8.52
C GLY A 243 -22.33 -9.96 9.92
N LEU A 244 -21.47 -10.97 10.02
CA LEU A 244 -21.09 -11.64 11.28
C LEU A 244 -20.19 -10.74 12.14
N CYS A 245 -19.49 -9.78 11.53
CA CYS A 245 -18.85 -8.65 12.22
C CYS A 245 -19.75 -7.41 12.26
N GLY A 246 -21.06 -7.61 12.46
CA GLY A 246 -22.08 -6.56 12.48
C GLY A 246 -22.04 -5.72 13.77
N ARG A 247 -21.62 -4.44 13.63
CA ARG A 247 -21.87 -3.26 14.49
C ARG A 247 -21.43 -3.30 15.97
N ALA A 248 -21.40 -4.43 16.66
CA ALA A 248 -21.11 -4.50 18.09
C ALA A 248 -19.63 -4.27 18.44
N HIS A 249 -18.69 -4.76 17.62
CA HIS A 249 -17.25 -4.64 17.91
C HIS A 249 -16.66 -3.29 17.47
N PHE A 250 -17.09 -2.74 16.32
CA PHE A 250 -16.58 -1.45 15.83
C PHE A 250 -17.18 -0.23 16.53
N ALA A 251 -18.39 -0.33 17.10
CA ALA A 251 -18.92 0.70 18.00
C ALA A 251 -18.06 0.80 19.28
N TRP A 252 -17.65 -0.35 19.84
CA TRP A 252 -16.79 -0.41 21.02
C TRP A 252 -15.39 0.17 20.77
N VAL A 253 -14.74 -0.25 19.67
CA VAL A 253 -13.43 0.30 19.25
C VAL A 253 -13.55 1.80 18.95
N GLY A 254 -14.54 2.21 18.16
CA GLY A 254 -14.73 3.62 17.77
C GLY A 254 -15.04 4.58 18.93
N GLU A 255 -15.77 4.15 19.95
CA GLU A 255 -16.06 4.96 21.14
C GLU A 255 -14.87 5.00 22.11
N ALA A 256 -14.18 3.88 22.32
CA ALA A 256 -12.97 3.83 23.15
C ALA A 256 -11.84 4.71 22.60
N TRP A 257 -11.75 4.86 21.27
CA TRP A 257 -10.75 5.72 20.63
C TRP A 257 -11.12 7.21 20.56
N ARG A 258 -12.40 7.58 20.65
CA ARG A 258 -12.82 8.99 20.60
C ARG A 258 -12.62 9.72 21.93
N GLU A 259 -12.70 9.02 23.06
CA GLU A 259 -12.50 9.63 24.38
C GLU A 259 -11.63 8.77 25.32
N PRO A 260 -10.28 8.82 25.18
CA PRO A 260 -9.37 8.00 25.99
C PRO A 260 -9.44 8.25 27.52
N GLY A 261 -10.07 9.35 27.95
CA GLY A 261 -10.07 9.81 29.35
C GLY A 261 -11.40 9.63 30.11
N ARG A 262 -12.51 9.29 29.45
CA ARG A 262 -13.83 9.21 30.13
C ARG A 262 -14.28 7.76 30.32
N ASN A 263 -14.08 7.27 31.56
CA ASN A 263 -14.79 6.15 32.20
C ASN A 263 -14.37 4.69 31.93
N PHE A 264 -13.15 4.31 32.31
CA PHE A 264 -12.86 2.89 32.63
C PHE A 264 -13.77 2.33 33.75
N ARG A 265 -14.26 3.17 34.69
CA ARG A 265 -15.12 2.72 35.79
C ARG A 265 -16.55 2.34 35.40
N ARG A 266 -17.06 2.77 34.22
CA ARG A 266 -18.40 2.34 33.74
C ARG A 266 -18.34 1.08 32.87
N LEU A 267 -17.17 0.73 32.32
CA LEU A 267 -16.97 -0.41 31.41
C LEU A 267 -17.06 -1.78 32.10
N GLY A 268 -16.71 -1.89 33.39
CA GLY A 268 -16.82 -3.15 34.13
C GLY A 268 -18.25 -3.61 34.43
N LYS A 269 -19.27 -2.77 34.24
CA LYS A 269 -20.67 -3.10 34.60
C LYS A 269 -21.59 -3.42 33.42
N ARG A 270 -21.12 -3.33 32.17
CA ARG A 270 -21.96 -3.50 30.96
C ARG A 270 -21.60 -4.66 30.05
N ILE A 271 -20.74 -5.58 30.49
CA ILE A 271 -20.50 -6.84 29.77
C ILE A 271 -21.27 -7.94 30.50
N GLN A 272 -22.57 -8.01 30.25
CA GLN A 272 -23.28 -9.26 30.45
C GLN A 272 -23.19 -10.03 29.14
N LEU A 273 -22.33 -11.08 29.10
CA LEU A 273 -22.32 -12.14 28.07
C LEU A 273 -23.72 -12.48 27.50
N PRO A 274 -24.82 -12.50 28.30
CA PRO A 274 -26.15 -12.75 27.78
C PRO A 274 -26.65 -11.81 26.67
N GLU A 275 -26.15 -10.59 26.54
CA GLU A 275 -26.57 -9.66 25.47
C GLU A 275 -25.93 -9.99 24.12
N LEU A 276 -24.65 -10.38 24.13
CA LEU A 276 -23.94 -10.82 22.92
C LEU A 276 -24.60 -12.08 22.34
N VAL A 277 -24.93 -13.05 23.21
CA VAL A 277 -25.61 -14.29 22.81
C VAL A 277 -27.04 -14.02 22.30
N ARG A 278 -27.75 -13.05 22.89
CA ARG A 278 -29.09 -12.64 22.43
C ARG A 278 -29.06 -11.90 21.08
N SER A 279 -28.03 -11.11 20.83
CA SER A 279 -27.85 -10.44 19.53
C SER A 279 -27.53 -11.46 18.43
N LEU A 280 -26.71 -12.46 18.74
CA LEU A 280 -26.39 -13.57 17.82
C LEU A 280 -27.63 -14.42 17.50
N ARG A 281 -28.45 -14.77 18.51
CA ARG A 281 -29.71 -15.51 18.29
C ARG A 281 -30.71 -14.75 17.41
N ARG A 282 -30.82 -13.42 17.56
CA ARG A 282 -31.73 -12.62 16.72
C ARG A 282 -31.31 -12.59 15.25
N CYS A 283 -30.01 -12.47 14.97
CA CYS A 283 -29.50 -12.55 13.59
C CYS A 283 -29.75 -13.91 12.92
N VAL A 284 -29.68 -15.01 13.69
CA VAL A 284 -29.96 -16.36 13.16
C VAL A 284 -31.45 -16.58 12.89
N ASN A 285 -32.33 -16.03 13.72
CA ASN A 285 -33.77 -16.24 13.59
C ASN A 285 -34.45 -15.33 12.55
N GLU A 286 -33.85 -14.20 12.17
CA GLU A 286 -34.39 -13.31 11.12
C GLU A 286 -34.04 -13.76 9.69
N GLN A 287 -33.28 -14.86 9.54
CA GLN A 287 -32.92 -15.46 8.23
C GLN A 287 -33.56 -16.83 8.00
N GLY A 288 -34.47 -17.27 8.88
CA GLY A 288 -35.25 -18.50 8.76
C GLY A 288 -36.65 -18.25 8.23
#